data_AF-A0A4U2N0Z1-F1
#
_entry.id   AF-A0A4U2N0Z1-F1
#
_cell.length_a   1.000
_cell.length_b   1.000
_cell.length_c   1.000
_cell.angle_alpha   90.00
_cell.angle_beta   90.00
_cell.angle_gamma   90.00
#
_symmetry.space_group_name_H-M   'P 1'
#
loop_
_entity.id
_entity.type
_entity.pdbx_description
1 polymer ?
#
loop_
_entity_poly.entity_id
_entity_poly.type
_entity_poly.pdbx_seq_one_letter_code
_entity_poly.pdbx_strand_id
1 'polypeptide(L)'
;MGYSLFFGSIIFLIIIWGRLPEEVPTHYNAYGAVDRWGSKWQLLLLPGIGVFILLLMQTLEKFPEVHNYPQRLNESNAPLFYLNSRKMLNQLKNVCLLIFAFIQFETISIALNWSGGFGKLFLPILLIGTVIPIVIGIIRQRKIS
;
A
#
# COMPACT_ATOMS: atom_id res chain seq x y z
N MET A 1 -1.71 -5.75 -11.38
CA MET A 1 -1.20 -4.36 -11.42
C MET A 1 -0.32 -4.05 -10.21
N GLY A 2 -0.82 -4.11 -8.97
CA GLY A 2 -0.03 -3.77 -7.77
C GLY A 2 1.25 -4.60 -7.60
N TYR A 3 1.17 -5.91 -7.80
CA TYR A 3 2.33 -6.81 -7.76
C TYR A 3 3.45 -6.40 -8.72
N SER A 4 3.11 -6.20 -10.00
CA SER A 4 4.10 -5.91 -11.05
C SER A 4 4.85 -4.61 -10.76
N LEU A 5 4.13 -3.57 -10.33
CA LEU A 5 4.75 -2.27 -10.00
C LEU A 5 5.58 -2.34 -8.71
N PHE A 6 5.14 -3.10 -7.70
CA PHE A 6 5.91 -3.28 -6.47
C PHE A 6 7.17 -4.14 -6.66
N PHE A 7 7.09 -5.24 -7.40
CA PHE A 7 8.29 -6.00 -7.75
C PHE A 7 9.20 -5.21 -8.69
N GLY A 8 8.62 -4.44 -9.61
CA GLY A 8 9.37 -3.50 -10.45
C GLY A 8 10.13 -2.46 -9.62
N SER A 9 9.52 -1.90 -8.57
CA SER A 9 10.21 -0.93 -7.70
C SER A 9 11.34 -1.58 -6.89
N ILE A 10 11.19 -2.83 -6.46
CA ILE A 10 12.27 -3.61 -5.80
C ILE A 10 13.44 -3.82 -6.76
N ILE A 11 13.16 -4.28 -7.99
CA ILE A 11 14.19 -4.48 -9.02
C ILE A 11 14.90 -3.16 -9.31
N PHE A 12 14.13 -2.08 -9.45
CA PHE A 12 14.67 -0.73 -9.65
C PHE A 12 15.60 -0.30 -8.50
N LEU A 13 15.20 -0.52 -7.24
CA LEU A 13 16.04 -0.23 -6.07
C LEU A 13 17.36 -1.01 -6.10
N ILE A 14 17.32 -2.30 -6.46
CA ILE A 14 18.53 -3.13 -6.56
C ILE A 14 19.48 -2.57 -7.62
N ILE A 15 18.96 -2.20 -8.79
CA ILE A 15 19.75 -1.64 -9.90
C ILE A 15 20.38 -0.30 -9.52
N ILE A 16 19.64 0.56 -8.82
CA ILE A 16 20.09 1.93 -8.50
C ILE A 16 20.90 2.02 -7.19
N TRP A 17 20.94 0.94 -6.38
CA TRP A 17 21.49 0.94 -5.02
C TRP A 17 22.88 1.55 -4.92
N GLY A 18 23.78 1.19 -5.84
CA GLY A 18 25.17 1.69 -5.86
C GLY A 18 25.31 3.19 -6.19
N ARG A 19 24.25 3.83 -6.68
CA ARG A 19 24.23 5.26 -6.99
C ARG A 19 23.61 6.11 -5.88
N LEU A 20 22.96 5.48 -4.89
CA LEU A 20 22.33 6.21 -3.79
C LEU A 20 23.39 6.78 -2.85
N PRO A 21 23.24 8.06 -2.43
CA PRO A 21 24.03 8.63 -1.35
C PRO A 21 23.83 7.84 -0.05
N GLU A 22 24.73 8.01 0.92
CA GLU A 22 24.62 7.35 2.23
C GLU A 22 23.36 7.76 3.01
N GLU A 23 22.83 8.95 2.74
CA GLU A 23 21.59 9.46 3.31
C GLU A 23 20.50 9.66 2.26
N VAL A 24 19.28 9.26 2.57
CA VAL A 24 18.07 9.43 1.76
C VAL A 24 16.96 10.07 2.60
N PRO A 25 15.91 10.64 1.98
CA PRO A 25 14.74 11.08 2.72
C PRO A 25 14.10 9.93 3.52
N THR A 26 13.73 10.20 4.76
CA THR A 26 13.08 9.21 5.65
C THR A 26 11.80 9.73 6.30
N HIS A 27 11.53 11.03 6.20
CA HIS A 27 10.29 11.63 6.64
C HIS A 27 9.93 12.83 5.74
N TYR A 28 8.63 13.10 5.67
CA TYR A 28 8.05 14.15 4.84
C TYR A 28 6.96 14.85 5.63
N ASN A 29 6.88 16.18 5.51
CA ASN A 29 5.83 16.96 6.13
C ASN A 29 4.50 16.86 5.35
N ALA A 30 3.44 17.48 5.89
CA ALA A 30 2.11 17.47 5.27
C ALA A 30 2.05 18.12 3.87
N TYR A 31 3.05 18.92 3.49
CA TYR A 31 3.16 19.52 2.16
C TYR A 31 3.92 18.64 1.16
N GLY A 32 4.45 17.49 1.61
CA GLY A 32 5.23 16.58 0.78
C GLY A 32 6.72 16.90 0.70
N ALA A 33 7.20 17.91 1.45
CA ALA A 33 8.61 18.27 1.48
C ALA A 33 9.37 17.40 2.50
N VAL A 34 10.62 17.07 2.17
CA VAL A 34 11.52 16.32 3.08
C VAL A 34 11.84 17.18 4.30
N ASP A 35 11.60 16.65 5.48
CA ASP A 35 11.96 17.28 6.75
C ASP A 35 12.95 16.44 7.58
N ARG A 36 13.23 15.19 7.15
CA ARG A 36 14.26 14.34 7.76
C ARG A 36 14.97 13.46 6.74
N TRP A 37 16.29 13.45 6.82
CA TRP A 37 17.18 12.52 6.11
C TRP A 37 17.69 11.44 7.07
N GLY A 38 18.08 10.30 6.52
CA GLY A 38 18.63 9.20 7.31
C GLY A 38 19.30 8.16 6.41
N SER A 39 19.91 7.15 7.03
CA SER A 39 20.68 6.15 6.29
C SER A 39 19.90 5.47 5.16
N LYS A 40 20.52 5.30 3.97
CA LYS A 40 19.94 4.58 2.84
C LYS A 40 19.49 3.15 3.17
N TRP A 41 20.08 2.53 4.19
CA TRP A 41 19.66 1.21 4.68
C TRP A 41 18.21 1.20 5.20
N GLN A 42 17.70 2.34 5.70
CA GLN A 42 16.31 2.48 6.12
C GLN A 42 15.34 2.36 4.94
N LEU A 43 15.78 2.63 3.70
CA LEU A 43 14.96 2.47 2.50
C LEU A 43 14.52 1.02 2.28
N LEU A 44 15.27 0.04 2.81
CA LEU A 44 14.92 -1.39 2.76
C LEU A 44 13.71 -1.75 3.62
N LEU A 45 13.28 -0.86 4.53
CA LEU A 45 12.05 -1.06 5.30
C LEU A 45 10.81 -1.01 4.40
N LEU A 46 10.80 -0.16 3.36
CA LEU A 46 9.68 -0.08 2.42
C LEU A 46 9.40 -1.42 1.71
N PRO A 47 10.37 -2.05 1.01
CA PRO A 47 10.12 -3.34 0.38
C PRO A 47 9.88 -4.44 1.43
N GLY A 48 10.53 -4.41 2.59
CA GLY A 48 10.30 -5.37 3.67
C GLY A 48 8.86 -5.35 4.19
N ILE A 49 8.36 -4.16 4.55
CA ILE A 49 6.98 -3.97 5.01
C ILE A 49 5.99 -4.26 3.87
N GLY A 50 6.30 -3.87 2.64
CA GLY A 50 5.44 -4.14 1.49
C GLY A 50 5.29 -5.65 1.20
N VAL A 51 6.36 -6.44 1.32
CA VAL A 51 6.30 -7.91 1.23
C VAL A 51 5.50 -8.49 2.39
N PHE A 52 5.72 -8.00 3.61
CA PHE A 52 4.93 -8.43 4.77
C PHE A 52 3.43 -8.18 4.56
N ILE A 53 3.03 -6.98 4.14
CA ILE A 53 1.63 -6.63 3.82
C ILE A 53 1.08 -7.55 2.73
N LEU A 54 1.86 -7.78 1.66
CA LEU A 54 1.47 -8.68 0.57
C LEU A 54 1.14 -10.07 1.12
N LEU A 55 2.04 -10.66 1.91
CA LEU A 55 1.86 -12.01 2.45
C LEU A 55 0.70 -12.09 3.44
N LEU A 56 0.59 -11.10 4.35
CA LEU A 56 -0.48 -11.02 5.33
C LEU A 56 -1.85 -10.94 4.64
N MET A 57 -2.04 -9.97 3.75
CA MET A 57 -3.32 -9.78 3.05
C MET A 57 -3.63 -10.92 2.09
N GLN A 58 -2.62 -11.50 1.44
CA GLN A 58 -2.81 -12.69 0.61
C GLN A 58 -3.28 -13.90 1.42
N THR A 59 -2.80 -14.04 2.66
CA THR A 59 -3.21 -15.10 3.57
C THR A 59 -4.65 -14.88 4.04
N LEU A 60 -4.98 -13.67 4.50
CA LEU A 60 -6.34 -13.29 4.87
C LEU A 60 -7.35 -13.45 3.71
N GLU A 61 -6.94 -13.15 2.47
CA GLU A 61 -7.76 -13.39 1.28
C GLU A 61 -8.09 -14.87 1.03
N LYS A 62 -7.26 -15.80 1.53
CA LYS A 62 -7.49 -17.25 1.42
C LYS A 62 -8.40 -17.79 2.53
N PHE A 63 -8.45 -17.12 3.67
CA PHE A 63 -9.22 -17.52 4.85
C PHE A 63 -10.28 -16.45 5.21
N PRO A 64 -11.23 -16.12 4.31
CA PRO A 64 -12.20 -15.06 4.55
C PRO A 64 -13.06 -15.29 5.82
N GLU A 65 -13.26 -16.52 6.24
CA GLU A 65 -14.04 -16.91 7.43
C GLU A 65 -13.51 -16.32 8.74
N VAL A 66 -12.23 -15.93 8.81
CA VAL A 66 -11.65 -15.30 10.01
C VAL A 66 -11.88 -13.80 10.06
N HIS A 67 -12.51 -13.22 9.03
CA HIS A 67 -12.81 -11.79 9.00
C HIS A 67 -14.00 -11.45 9.89
N ASN A 68 -14.09 -10.17 10.27
CA ASN A 68 -15.21 -9.69 11.08
C ASN A 68 -16.47 -9.52 10.22
N TYR A 69 -17.54 -10.24 10.59
CA TYR A 69 -18.84 -10.21 9.93
C TYR A 69 -19.97 -9.79 10.90
N PRO A 70 -21.07 -9.21 10.38
CA PRO A 70 -22.23 -8.87 11.21
C PRO A 70 -22.99 -10.12 11.66
N GLN A 71 -23.76 -9.99 12.74
CA GLN A 71 -24.56 -11.09 13.32
C GLN A 71 -25.57 -11.74 12.36
N ARG A 72 -25.96 -11.06 11.27
CA ARG A 72 -26.88 -11.59 10.25
C ARG A 72 -26.24 -12.56 9.25
N LEU A 73 -24.95 -12.86 9.40
CA LEU A 73 -24.28 -13.89 8.62
C LEU A 73 -24.95 -15.24 8.88
N ASN A 74 -25.29 -15.96 7.82
CA ASN A 74 -25.80 -17.33 7.86
C ASN A 74 -25.28 -18.12 6.65
N GLU A 75 -25.57 -19.41 6.60
CA GLU A 75 -25.07 -20.31 5.55
C GLU A 75 -25.47 -19.88 4.13
N SER A 76 -26.66 -19.30 3.96
CA SER A 76 -27.17 -18.92 2.63
C SER A 76 -26.52 -17.65 2.08
N ASN A 77 -26.09 -16.71 2.95
CA ASN A 77 -25.48 -15.44 2.54
C ASN A 77 -23.95 -15.37 2.75
N ALA A 78 -23.35 -16.34 3.45
CA ALA A 78 -21.90 -16.39 3.70
C ALA A 78 -21.03 -16.26 2.44
N PRO A 79 -21.34 -16.92 1.29
CA PRO A 79 -20.55 -16.74 0.08
C PRO A 79 -20.48 -15.28 -0.41
N LEU A 80 -21.56 -14.52 -0.25
CA LEU A 80 -21.60 -13.11 -0.64
C LEU A 80 -20.76 -12.24 0.29
N PHE A 81 -20.84 -12.48 1.61
CA PHE A 81 -20.01 -11.80 2.61
C PHE A 81 -18.53 -12.06 2.38
N TYR A 82 -18.15 -13.31 2.13
CA TYR A 82 -16.78 -13.73 1.89
C TYR A 82 -16.24 -13.12 0.60
N LEU A 83 -17.03 -13.15 -0.48
CA LEU A 83 -16.65 -12.54 -1.75
C LEU A 83 -16.44 -11.03 -1.62
N ASN A 84 -17.35 -10.32 -0.93
CA ASN A 84 -17.22 -8.88 -0.72
C ASN A 84 -15.97 -8.55 0.09
N SER A 85 -15.72 -9.29 1.17
CA SER A 85 -14.57 -9.10 2.04
C SER A 85 -13.25 -9.35 1.31
N ARG A 86 -13.14 -10.44 0.55
CA ARG A 86 -11.96 -10.75 -0.28
C ARG A 86 -11.70 -9.69 -1.34
N LYS A 87 -12.75 -9.17 -2.01
CA LYS A 87 -12.61 -8.10 -3.01
C LYS A 87 -12.08 -6.81 -2.37
N MET A 88 -12.64 -6.41 -1.23
CA MET A 88 -12.19 -5.23 -0.49
C MET A 88 -10.71 -5.37 -0.07
N LEU A 89 -10.35 -6.52 0.50
CA LEU A 89 -8.99 -6.81 0.94
C LEU A 89 -8.00 -6.81 -0.24
N ASN A 90 -8.38 -7.40 -1.37
CA ASN A 90 -7.58 -7.41 -2.59
C ASN A 90 -7.35 -6.00 -3.16
N GLN A 91 -8.38 -5.15 -3.14
CA GLN A 91 -8.25 -3.75 -3.56
C GLN A 91 -7.29 -2.99 -2.65
N LEU A 92 -7.46 -3.11 -1.33
CA LEU A 92 -6.57 -2.48 -0.35
C LEU A 92 -5.13 -2.95 -0.50
N LYS A 93 -4.91 -4.26 -0.65
CA LYS A 93 -3.58 -4.85 -0.91
C LYS A 93 -2.93 -4.21 -2.13
N ASN A 94 -3.64 -4.11 -3.26
CA ASN A 94 -3.09 -3.48 -4.46
C ASN A 94 -2.78 -1.99 -4.24
N VAL A 95 -3.67 -1.23 -3.58
CA VAL A 95 -3.45 0.19 -3.26
C VAL A 95 -2.20 0.36 -2.38
N CYS A 96 -2.05 -0.45 -1.33
CA CYS A 96 -0.85 -0.43 -0.48
C CYS A 96 0.42 -0.71 -1.29
N LEU A 97 0.43 -1.75 -2.12
CA LEU A 97 1.60 -2.08 -2.95
C LEU A 97 1.97 -0.95 -3.92
N LEU A 98 0.98 -0.27 -4.51
CA LEU A 98 1.21 0.90 -5.37
C LEU A 98 1.78 2.08 -4.59
N ILE A 99 1.25 2.37 -3.41
CA ILE A 99 1.74 3.45 -2.54
C ILE A 99 3.20 3.19 -2.15
N PHE A 100 3.52 1.97 -1.72
CA PHE A 100 4.89 1.61 -1.33
C PHE A 100 5.87 1.70 -2.51
N ALA A 101 5.47 1.21 -3.68
CA ALA A 101 6.27 1.34 -4.90
C ALA A 101 6.53 2.81 -5.26
N PHE A 102 5.49 3.65 -5.18
CA PHE A 102 5.58 5.08 -5.48
C PHE A 102 6.44 5.83 -4.46
N ILE A 103 6.24 5.61 -3.16
CA ILE A 103 7.06 6.24 -2.11
C ILE A 103 8.54 5.85 -2.29
N GLN A 104 8.82 4.58 -2.59
CA GLN A 104 10.19 4.12 -2.83
C GLN A 104 10.82 4.80 -4.04
N PHE A 105 10.10 4.85 -5.16
CA PHE A 105 10.55 5.55 -6.37
C PHE A 105 10.80 7.05 -6.11
N GLU A 106 9.90 7.71 -5.39
CA GLU A 106 10.03 9.13 -5.08
C GLU A 106 11.20 9.39 -4.12
N THR A 107 11.40 8.53 -3.12
CA THR A 107 12.54 8.61 -2.20
C THR A 107 13.87 8.50 -2.95
N ILE A 108 13.98 7.54 -3.87
CA ILE A 108 15.15 7.38 -4.75
C ILE A 108 15.33 8.63 -5.63
N SER A 109 14.24 9.12 -6.25
CA SER A 109 14.28 10.27 -7.15
C SER A 109 14.76 11.53 -6.44
N ILE A 110 14.29 11.78 -5.22
CA ILE A 110 14.74 12.92 -4.41
C ILE A 110 16.20 12.74 -3.98
N ALA A 111 16.60 11.54 -3.52
CA ALA A 111 17.98 11.26 -3.13
C ALA A 111 18.98 11.48 -4.29
N LEU A 112 18.55 11.28 -5.53
CA LEU A 112 19.34 11.50 -6.74
C LEU A 112 19.14 12.90 -7.36
N ASN A 113 18.42 13.80 -6.69
CA ASN A 113 18.07 15.15 -7.16
C ASN A 113 17.29 15.17 -8.49
N TRP A 114 16.51 14.13 -8.77
CA TRP A 114 15.61 14.05 -9.94
C TRP A 114 14.24 14.68 -9.66
N SER A 115 13.85 14.79 -8.39
CA SER A 115 12.58 15.35 -7.94
C SER A 115 12.78 16.26 -6.71
N GLY A 116 11.87 17.21 -6.52
CA GLY A 116 11.88 18.18 -5.42
C GLY A 116 11.05 17.79 -4.19
N GLY A 117 10.40 16.62 -4.19
CA GLY A 117 9.49 16.21 -3.11
C GLY A 117 8.17 15.65 -3.62
N PHE A 118 7.35 15.15 -2.70
CA PHE A 118 5.97 14.82 -3.04
C PHE A 118 5.18 16.08 -3.37
N GLY A 119 4.30 15.99 -4.38
CA GLY A 119 3.34 17.06 -4.65
C GLY A 119 2.31 17.19 -3.53
N LYS A 120 1.75 18.40 -3.34
CA LYS A 120 0.72 18.71 -2.31
C LYS A 120 -0.52 17.80 -2.35
N LEU A 121 -0.79 17.18 -3.50
CA LEU A 121 -1.92 16.26 -3.69
C LEU A 121 -1.61 14.82 -3.28
N PHE A 122 -0.36 14.48 -2.97
CA PHE A 122 0.02 13.11 -2.60
C PHE A 122 -0.78 12.59 -1.41
N LEU A 123 -0.84 13.34 -0.31
CA LEU A 123 -1.56 12.92 0.89
C LEU A 123 -3.08 12.80 0.65
N PRO A 124 -3.78 13.78 0.04
CA PRO A 124 -5.18 13.61 -0.35
C PRO A 124 -5.44 12.38 -1.24
N ILE A 125 -4.61 12.14 -2.27
CA ILE A 125 -4.76 10.99 -3.17
C ILE A 125 -4.55 9.67 -2.42
N LEU A 126 -3.55 9.61 -1.54
CA LEU A 126 -3.29 8.45 -0.69
C LEU A 126 -4.50 8.13 0.21
N LEU A 127 -5.06 9.14 0.86
CA LEU A 127 -6.24 8.99 1.72
C LEU A 127 -7.47 8.54 0.91
N ILE A 128 -7.73 9.17 -0.23
CA ILE A 128 -8.86 8.80 -1.09
C ILE A 128 -8.71 7.37 -1.61
N GLY A 129 -7.51 7.01 -2.10
CA GLY A 129 -7.22 5.68 -2.64
C GLY A 129 -7.39 4.57 -1.61
N THR A 130 -7.12 4.83 -0.34
CA THR A 130 -7.26 3.86 0.75
C THR A 130 -8.66 3.83 1.36
N VAL A 131 -9.32 4.98 1.53
CA VAL A 131 -10.66 5.07 2.14
C VAL A 131 -11.77 4.57 1.21
N ILE A 132 -11.69 4.85 -0.09
CA ILE A 132 -12.75 4.48 -1.05
C ILE A 132 -13.06 2.97 -1.06
N PRO A 133 -12.08 2.07 -1.19
CA PRO A 133 -12.34 0.62 -1.17
C PRO A 133 -13.04 0.16 0.11
N ILE A 134 -12.68 0.75 1.25
CA ILE A 134 -13.29 0.45 2.57
C ILE A 134 -14.76 0.85 2.56
N VAL A 135 -15.05 2.11 2.19
CA VAL A 135 -16.42 2.64 2.16
C VAL A 135 -17.29 1.82 1.20
N ILE A 136 -16.80 1.51 0.01
CA ILE A 136 -17.51 0.67 -0.95
C ILE A 136 -17.75 -0.74 -0.39
N GLY A 137 -16.74 -1.33 0.25
CA GLY A 137 -16.84 -2.65 0.88
C GLY A 137 -17.92 -2.70 1.97
N ILE A 138 -17.98 -1.68 2.83
CA ILE A 138 -18.99 -1.54 3.88
C ILE A 138 -20.39 -1.35 3.28
N ILE A 139 -20.55 -0.48 2.29
CA ILE A 139 -21.85 -0.25 1.63
C ILE A 139 -22.37 -1.53 0.98
N ARG A 140 -21.50 -2.29 0.30
CA ARG A 140 -21.86 -3.58 -0.30
C ARG A 140 -22.23 -4.61 0.75
N GLN A 141 -21.47 -4.68 1.85
CA GLN A 141 -21.78 -5.55 2.99
C GLN A 141 -23.17 -5.26 3.56
N ARG A 142 -23.55 -3.98 3.66
CA ARG A 142 -24.87 -3.56 4.15
C ARG A 142 -26.04 -4.02 3.27
N LYS A 143 -25.81 -4.24 1.97
CA LYS A 143 -26.83 -4.67 1.00
C LYS A 143 -27.03 -6.19 0.93
N ILE A 144 -26.20 -6.99 1.61
CA ILE A 144 -26.36 -8.45 1.67
C ILE A 144 -27.45 -8.77 2.70
N SER A 145 -28.49 -9.47 2.25
CA SER A 145 -29.60 -9.97 3.07
C SER A 145 -29.21 -11.22 3.85
#